data_AF-A0A9D2T2H1-F1
#
_entry.id   AF-A0A9D2T2H1-F1
#
_cell.length_a   1.000
_cell.length_b   1.000
_cell.length_c   1.000
_cell.angle_alpha   90.00
_cell.angle_beta   90.00
_cell.angle_gamma   90.00
#
_symmetry.space_group_name_H-M   'P 1'
#
loop_
_entity.id
_entity.type
_entity.pdbx_description
1 polymer ?
#
loop_
_entity_poly.entity_id
_entity_poly.type
_entity_poly.pdbx_seq_one_letter_code
_entity_poly.pdbx_strand_id
1 'polypeptide(L)'
;MSYADKVFIDMCRDIIDNGTSTEGEKVRPVWEDGTSAYTIKKFGVINRYDLSKEFPALTLRRTAIKSCVDEMLWIWQKKSNNVHELKSHIWDSWADE
;
A
#
# COMPACT_ATOMS: atom_id res chain seq x y z
N MET A 1 -11.63 -17.21 -3.92
CA MET A 1 -11.18 -16.08 -3.10
C MET A 1 -10.08 -16.60 -2.21
N SER A 2 -8.86 -16.06 -2.33
CA SER A 2 -7.70 -16.51 -1.54
C SER A 2 -7.89 -16.20 -0.06
N TYR A 3 -7.09 -16.79 0.82
CA TYR A 3 -7.13 -16.40 2.23
C TYR A 3 -6.68 -14.94 2.39
N ALA A 4 -5.69 -14.48 1.62
CA ALA A 4 -5.31 -13.07 1.55
C ALA A 4 -6.47 -12.11 1.22
N ASP A 5 -7.35 -12.48 0.27
CA ASP A 5 -8.52 -11.66 -0.05
C ASP A 5 -9.51 -11.58 1.10
N LYS A 6 -9.75 -12.69 1.82
CA LYS A 6 -10.66 -12.72 2.97
C LYS A 6 -10.15 -11.79 4.08
N VAL A 7 -8.88 -11.95 4.45
CA VAL A 7 -8.21 -11.10 5.46
C VAL A 7 -8.29 -9.62 5.06
N PHE A 8 -8.04 -9.30 3.80
CA PHE A 8 -8.13 -7.93 3.30
C PHE A 8 -9.55 -7.36 3.41
N ILE A 9 -10.57 -8.11 2.97
CA ILE A 9 -11.97 -7.66 3.04
C ILE A 9 -12.40 -7.45 4.50
N ASP A 10 -12.08 -8.37 5.39
CA ASP A 10 -12.47 -8.29 6.80
C ASP A 10 -11.78 -7.11 7.49
N MET A 11 -10.50 -6.86 7.18
CA MET A 11 -9.78 -5.68 7.65
C MET A 11 -10.40 -4.37 7.11
N CYS A 12 -10.73 -4.31 5.83
CA CYS A 12 -11.39 -3.13 5.25
C CYS A 12 -12.76 -2.86 5.90
N ARG A 13 -13.54 -3.90 6.17
CA ARG A 13 -14.82 -3.78 6.90
C ARG A 13 -14.61 -3.24 8.31
N ASP A 14 -13.65 -3.79 9.08
CA ASP A 14 -13.37 -3.29 10.43
C ASP A 14 -12.90 -1.83 10.44
N ILE A 15 -12.12 -1.40 9.44
CA ILE A 15 -11.74 0.01 9.29
C ILE A 15 -12.97 0.88 9.05
N ILE A 16 -13.88 0.47 8.17
CA ILE A 16 -15.09 1.25 7.85
C ILE A 16 -16.03 1.31 9.05
N ASP A 17 -16.27 0.17 9.71
CA ASP A 17 -17.29 0.07 10.75
C ASP A 17 -16.79 0.57 12.13
N ASN A 18 -15.50 0.37 12.43
CA ASN A 18 -14.94 0.58 13.77
C ASN A 18 -13.61 1.37 13.76
N GLY A 19 -13.29 2.08 12.68
CA GLY A 19 -12.08 2.89 12.58
C GLY A 19 -12.24 4.30 13.18
N THR A 20 -11.13 4.97 13.39
CA THR A 20 -11.08 6.37 13.84
C THR A 20 -11.01 7.30 12.64
N SER A 21 -11.98 8.21 12.51
CA SER A 21 -11.98 9.25 11.46
C SER A 21 -11.03 10.39 11.80
N THR A 22 -10.39 10.96 10.78
CA THR A 22 -9.61 12.21 10.89
C THR A 22 -10.41 13.44 10.43
N GLU A 23 -11.71 13.30 10.19
CA GLU A 23 -12.56 14.41 9.77
C GLU A 23 -12.57 15.53 10.83
N GLY A 24 -12.40 16.78 10.38
CA GLY A 24 -12.28 17.94 11.27
C GLY A 24 -10.88 18.17 11.85
N GLU A 25 -9.93 17.24 11.66
CA GLU A 25 -8.52 17.45 12.00
C GLU A 25 -7.80 18.28 10.92
N LYS A 26 -6.72 18.96 11.31
CA LYS A 26 -5.84 19.63 10.33
C LYS A 26 -5.00 18.58 9.59
N VAL A 27 -5.34 18.30 8.33
CA VAL A 27 -4.61 17.36 7.46
C VAL A 27 -3.86 18.08 6.34
N ARG A 28 -2.70 17.55 5.94
CA ARG A 28 -1.88 18.05 4.83
C ARG A 28 -2.31 17.52 3.45
N PRO A 29 -2.67 16.23 3.29
CA PRO A 29 -3.10 15.70 2.00
C PRO A 29 -4.39 16.36 1.51
N VAL A 30 -4.44 16.65 0.21
CA VAL A 30 -5.60 17.22 -0.48
C VAL A 30 -5.91 16.43 -1.74
N TRP A 31 -7.17 16.41 -2.15
CA TRP A 31 -7.61 15.92 -3.44
C TRP A 31 -7.23 16.90 -4.56
N GLU A 32 -7.35 16.47 -5.82
CA GLU A 32 -7.05 17.30 -6.99
C GLU A 32 -7.92 18.57 -7.07
N ASP A 33 -9.12 18.54 -6.48
CA ASP A 33 -10.02 19.69 -6.38
C ASP A 33 -9.68 20.66 -5.23
N GLY A 34 -8.60 20.39 -4.47
CA GLY A 34 -8.12 21.18 -3.35
C GLY A 34 -8.80 20.90 -2.02
N THR A 35 -9.81 20.02 -1.97
CA THR A 35 -10.46 19.62 -0.71
C THR A 35 -9.55 18.72 0.13
N SER A 36 -9.65 18.79 1.45
CA SER A 36 -8.84 17.97 2.35
C SER A 36 -9.15 16.47 2.21
N ALA A 37 -8.10 15.64 2.09
CA ALA A 37 -8.24 14.19 1.99
C ALA A 37 -8.20 13.54 3.38
N TYR A 38 -9.38 13.39 4.00
CA TYR A 38 -9.56 12.72 5.28
C TYR A 38 -9.51 11.19 5.16
N THR A 39 -9.22 10.50 6.26
CA THR A 39 -9.11 9.03 6.32
C THR A 39 -9.89 8.45 7.50
N ILE A 40 -10.23 7.16 7.41
CA ILE A 40 -10.65 6.34 8.54
C ILE A 40 -9.56 5.29 8.76
N LYS A 41 -9.04 5.15 9.98
CA LYS A 41 -7.86 4.31 10.28
C LYS A 41 -8.07 3.41 11.48
N LYS A 42 -7.37 2.27 11.49
CA LYS A 42 -7.29 1.35 12.63
C LYS A 42 -5.84 1.18 13.06
N PHE A 43 -5.57 1.27 14.36
CA PHE A 43 -4.23 1.10 14.90
C PHE A 43 -3.94 -0.37 15.21
N GLY A 44 -2.71 -0.83 14.91
CA GLY A 44 -2.20 -2.12 15.38
C GLY A 44 -2.78 -3.37 14.71
N VAL A 45 -3.16 -3.31 13.44
CA VAL A 45 -3.63 -4.48 12.69
C VAL A 45 -2.49 -5.47 12.44
N ILE A 46 -2.70 -6.76 12.72
CA ILE A 46 -1.71 -7.83 12.52
C ILE A 46 -2.32 -8.94 11.67
N ASN A 47 -1.71 -9.20 10.51
CA ASN A 47 -2.09 -10.29 9.61
C ASN A 47 -1.03 -11.40 9.63
N ARG A 48 -1.48 -12.66 9.59
CA ARG A 48 -0.60 -13.85 9.55
C ARG A 48 -0.97 -14.70 8.35
N TYR A 49 0.05 -15.12 7.60
CA TYR A 49 -0.07 -15.93 6.40
C TYR A 49 0.82 -17.17 6.51
N ASP A 50 0.27 -18.32 6.14
CA ASP A 50 1.02 -19.58 6.04
C ASP A 50 1.49 -19.75 4.59
N LEU A 51 2.77 -19.47 4.36
CA LEU A 51 3.37 -19.49 3.01
C LEU A 51 3.47 -20.90 2.42
N SER A 52 3.32 -21.96 3.22
CA SER A 52 3.26 -23.33 2.71
C SER A 52 1.93 -23.64 2.00
N LYS A 53 0.89 -22.84 2.26
CA LYS A 53 -0.46 -23.03 1.72
C LYS A 53 -0.73 -22.17 0.49
N GLU A 54 -0.37 -20.90 0.55
CA GLU A 54 -0.56 -19.97 -0.57
C GLU A 54 0.45 -18.81 -0.55
N PHE A 55 0.69 -18.24 -1.72
CA PHE A 55 1.37 -16.95 -1.82
C PHE A 55 0.35 -15.83 -1.52
N PRO A 56 0.60 -14.94 -0.54
CA PRO A 56 -0.38 -13.99 -0.04
C PRO A 56 -0.54 -12.77 -0.96
N ALA A 57 -0.97 -13.00 -2.20
CA ALA A 57 -1.31 -11.97 -3.16
C ALA A 57 -2.84 -11.82 -3.27
N LEU A 58 -3.30 -10.58 -3.38
CA LEU A 58 -4.70 -10.29 -3.63
C LEU A 58 -5.10 -10.76 -5.04
N THR A 59 -6.24 -11.43 -5.13
CA THR A 59 -6.87 -11.85 -6.39
C THR A 59 -8.08 -11.00 -6.76
N LEU A 60 -8.53 -10.11 -5.86
CA LEU A 60 -9.63 -9.17 -6.10
C LEU A 60 -9.33 -8.14 -7.20
N ARG A 61 -8.05 -7.81 -7.41
CA ARG A 61 -7.59 -6.89 -8.45
C ARG A 61 -6.19 -7.25 -8.91
N ARG A 62 -5.85 -6.85 -10.12
CA ARG A 62 -4.48 -7.02 -10.64
C ARG A 62 -3.50 -6.25 -9.75
N THR A 63 -2.52 -6.97 -9.22
CA THR A 63 -1.40 -6.38 -8.46
C THR A 63 -0.20 -6.23 -9.40
N ALA A 64 0.53 -5.11 -9.29
CA ALA A 64 1.70 -4.81 -10.12
C ALA A 64 2.97 -5.59 -9.68
N ILE A 65 2.86 -6.92 -9.54
CA ILE A 65 3.90 -7.79 -8.97
C ILE A 65 5.26 -7.60 -9.66
N LYS A 66 5.27 -7.45 -10.99
CA LYS A 66 6.52 -7.21 -11.75
C LYS A 66 7.25 -5.94 -11.29
N SER A 67 6.52 -4.86 -11.05
CA SER A 67 7.08 -3.59 -10.56
C SER A 67 7.54 -3.72 -9.11
N CYS A 68 6.76 -4.38 -8.25
CA CYS A 68 7.16 -4.65 -6.86
C CYS A 68 8.46 -5.47 -6.78
N VAL A 69 8.64 -6.47 -7.66
CA VAL A 69 9.88 -7.25 -7.73
C VAL A 69 11.05 -6.40 -8.22
N ASP A 70 10.84 -5.55 -9.24
CA ASP A 70 11.88 -4.64 -9.74
C ASP A 70 12.35 -3.66 -8.64
N GLU A 71 11.41 -3.08 -7.88
CA GLU A 71 11.68 -2.22 -6.72
C GLU A 71 12.42 -2.96 -5.61
N MET A 72 11.99 -4.18 -5.26
CA MET A 72 12.68 -5.01 -4.26
C MET A 72 14.13 -5.30 -4.67
N LEU A 73 14.40 -5.59 -5.94
CA LEU A 73 15.75 -5.83 -6.44
C LEU A 73 16.57 -4.52 -6.49
N TRP A 74 15.97 -3.39 -6.84
CA TRP A 74 16.65 -2.08 -6.78
C TRP A 74 17.10 -1.75 -5.35
N ILE A 75 16.23 -1.96 -4.35
CA ILE A 75 16.55 -1.71 -2.93
C ILE A 75 17.57 -2.72 -2.40
N TRP A 76 17.31 -4.03 -2.54
CA TRP A 76 18.08 -5.03 -1.80
C TRP A 76 19.27 -5.62 -2.57
N GLN A 77 19.13 -5.76 -3.90
CA GLN A 77 20.18 -6.33 -4.75
C GLN A 77 21.13 -5.23 -5.25
N LYS A 78 20.59 -4.15 -5.84
CA LYS A 78 21.42 -3.03 -6.30
C LYS A 78 21.86 -2.12 -5.16
N LYS A 79 21.04 -2.00 -4.10
CA LYS A 79 21.28 -1.07 -2.98
C LYS A 79 21.46 0.37 -3.47
N SER A 80 20.68 0.72 -4.48
CA SER A 80 20.76 2.00 -5.17
C SER A 80 19.68 2.95 -4.66
N ASN A 81 20.00 4.23 -4.62
CA ASN A 81 19.06 5.33 -4.40
C ASN A 81 18.84 6.14 -5.68
N ASN A 82 19.45 5.76 -6.80
CA ASN A 82 19.27 6.43 -8.08
C ASN A 82 17.98 5.95 -8.75
N VAL A 83 16.99 6.84 -8.88
CA VAL A 83 15.68 6.54 -9.46
C VAL A 83 15.78 6.15 -10.93
N HIS A 84 16.78 6.63 -11.67
CA HIS A 84 16.98 6.24 -13.08
C HIS A 84 17.36 4.77 -13.27
N GLU A 85 17.73 4.06 -12.19
CA GLU A 85 18.02 2.62 -12.22
C GLU A 85 16.81 1.74 -11.94
N LEU A 86 15.67 2.35 -11.59
CA LEU A 86 14.38 1.71 -11.37
C LEU A 86 13.53 1.87 -12.63
N LYS A 87 12.85 0.80 -13.08
CA LYS A 87 12.06 0.87 -14.33
C LYS A 87 10.71 1.57 -14.15
N SER A 88 10.20 1.62 -12.93
CA SER A 88 8.92 2.24 -12.62
C SER A 88 9.08 3.71 -12.26
N HIS A 89 8.18 4.54 -12.76
CA HIS A 89 8.14 5.99 -12.49
C HIS A 89 7.46 6.37 -11.17
N ILE A 90 7.21 5.39 -10.28
CA ILE A 90 6.46 5.63 -9.04
C ILE A 90 7.27 6.43 -7.99
N TRP A 91 8.59 6.55 -8.18
CA TRP A 91 9.48 7.33 -7.30
C TRP A 91 9.90 8.67 -7.91
N ASP A 92 9.48 8.98 -9.15
CA ASP A 92 9.93 10.18 -9.86
C ASP A 92 9.59 11.49 -9.11
N SER A 93 8.48 11.52 -8.37
CA SER A 93 8.09 12.68 -7.55
C SER A 93 9.01 12.95 -6.34
N TRP A 94 9.94 12.05 -6.06
CA TRP A 94 10.95 12.17 -4.99
C TRP A 94 12.38 12.17 -5.55
N ALA A 95 12.54 12.22 -6.87
CA ALA A 95 13.85 12.33 -7.52
C ALA A 95 14.34 13.78 -7.48
N ASP A 96 15.67 13.94 -7.39
CA ASP A 96 16.40 15.21 -7.62
C ASP A 96 15.93 16.43 -6.79
N GLU A 97 15.73 16.24 -5.48
CA GLU A 97 15.74 17.35 -4.50
C GLU A 97 17.16 17.88 -4.21
#